data_AF-A0A0S6XQ40-F1
#
_entry.id   AF-A0A0S6XQ40-F1
#
_cell.length_a   1.000
_cell.length_b   1.000
_cell.length_c   1.000
_cell.angle_alpha   90.00
_cell.angle_beta   90.00
_cell.angle_gamma   90.00
#
_symmetry.space_group_name_H-M   'P 1'
#
loop_
_entity.id
_entity.type
_entity.pdbx_description
1 polymer ?
#
loop_
_entity_poly.entity_id
_entity_poly.type
_entity_poly.pdbx_seq_one_letter_code
_entity_poly.pdbx_strand_id
1 'polypeptide(L)'
;MIRHCIDCDRWQINLVVLTEDKEQFTKAIWHDQIPKTGNDSIGYWLPGLRLMEYEKMHFEYYEEDVEVAETTKKMHRFMLQGMKKMHGCLDSGRRHCFLLDSEGIVVRTTYLSDIVKDYLDEPFIIHSPENRNGTVVPVIWSTPCGEMLDIPNFETIGWMLEYYLWIFDSRLYGEIARIFAGAYPIVKGAPEQMFLDICYYAYIWAEKGPYEGPKYRFIEVKEILGDRLFNLMWPRRIYEKGADTKARLDPLRDGRAMIEDMRDWLRWFPNMLVPAAEAWNRQKLALWKVGDYWQTLAFFSIAKSIRLCVSEQNRDVVEAAMVGAMNLDDW
;
A
#
# COMPACT_ATOMS: atom_id res chain seq x y z
N MET A 1 -1.96 8.07 -16.36
CA MET A 1 -1.06 6.91 -16.37
C MET A 1 -1.86 5.64 -16.69
N ILE A 2 -2.60 5.75 -17.79
CA ILE A 2 -3.65 4.81 -18.24
C ILE A 2 -3.18 4.07 -19.50
N ARG A 3 -2.20 4.65 -20.21
CA ARG A 3 -1.63 4.15 -21.47
C ARG A 3 -1.15 2.69 -21.41
N HIS A 4 -0.72 2.24 -20.24
CA HIS A 4 -0.15 0.91 -20.04
C HIS A 4 -1.10 -0.05 -19.31
N CYS A 5 -2.32 0.38 -18.98
CA CYS A 5 -3.34 -0.54 -18.49
C CYS A 5 -4.25 -0.94 -19.64
N ILE A 6 -4.33 -2.24 -19.92
CA ILE A 6 -5.11 -2.76 -21.05
C ILE A 6 -6.59 -2.88 -20.72
N ASP A 7 -6.95 -3.07 -19.45
CA ASP A 7 -8.31 -3.39 -19.01
C ASP A 7 -8.90 -2.41 -17.98
N CYS A 8 -8.26 -1.26 -17.72
CA CYS A 8 -8.73 -0.29 -16.71
C CYS A 8 -10.15 0.22 -16.97
N ASP A 9 -10.59 0.24 -18.23
CA ASP A 9 -11.94 0.61 -18.64
C ASP A 9 -13.02 -0.34 -18.08
N ARG A 10 -12.63 -1.57 -17.72
CA ARG A 10 -13.51 -2.59 -17.13
C ARG A 10 -13.63 -2.47 -15.61
N TRP A 11 -12.80 -1.65 -14.97
CA TRP A 11 -12.77 -1.51 -13.52
C TRP A 11 -13.72 -0.43 -13.05
N GLN A 12 -14.45 -0.71 -11.96
CA GLN A 12 -15.05 0.36 -11.15
C GLN A 12 -13.94 0.96 -10.29
N ILE A 13 -13.65 2.25 -10.48
CA ILE A 13 -12.58 2.96 -9.78
C ILE A 13 -13.21 3.99 -8.87
N ASN A 14 -13.24 3.70 -7.56
CA ASN A 14 -13.76 4.62 -6.57
C ASN A 14 -12.62 5.52 -6.07
N LEU A 15 -12.67 6.81 -6.41
CA LEU A 15 -11.78 7.82 -5.83
C LEU A 15 -12.52 8.49 -4.66
N VAL A 16 -12.11 8.14 -3.44
CA VAL A 16 -12.70 8.68 -2.21
C VAL A 16 -12.06 10.03 -1.89
N VAL A 17 -12.85 11.09 -1.90
CA VAL A 17 -12.41 12.49 -1.67
C VAL A 17 -13.16 13.09 -0.49
N LEU A 18 -12.59 14.12 0.12
CA LEU A 18 -13.35 14.95 1.05
C LEU A 18 -14.33 15.81 0.26
N THR A 19 -15.44 16.21 0.90
CA THR A 19 -16.48 17.01 0.27
C THR A 19 -15.92 18.36 -0.22
N GLU A 20 -15.01 18.96 0.55
CA GLU A 20 -14.32 20.20 0.20
C GLU A 20 -13.42 20.08 -1.05
N ASP A 21 -12.89 18.89 -1.33
CA ASP A 21 -12.01 18.64 -2.48
C ASP A 21 -12.79 18.27 -3.76
N LYS A 22 -14.07 17.91 -3.62
CA LYS A 22 -14.86 17.34 -4.73
C LYS A 22 -14.88 18.23 -5.97
N GLU A 23 -15.05 19.53 -5.81
CA GLU A 23 -15.14 20.45 -6.94
C GLU A 23 -13.81 20.51 -7.71
N GLN A 24 -12.68 20.56 -6.98
CA GLN A 24 -11.34 20.56 -7.58
C GLN A 24 -11.11 19.28 -8.37
N PHE A 25 -11.38 18.11 -7.79
CA PHE A 25 -11.21 16.83 -8.48
C PHE A 25 -12.17 16.70 -9.66
N THR A 26 -13.41 17.16 -9.54
CA THR A 26 -14.38 17.15 -10.64
C THR A 26 -13.84 17.95 -11.83
N LYS A 27 -13.29 19.14 -11.58
CA LYS A 27 -12.69 19.97 -12.62
C LYS A 27 -11.49 19.27 -13.27
N ALA A 28 -10.58 18.74 -12.46
CA ALA A 28 -9.38 18.06 -12.95
C ALA A 28 -9.69 16.80 -13.78
N ILE A 29 -10.70 16.03 -13.39
CA ILE A 29 -11.02 14.74 -14.03
C ILE A 29 -11.81 14.93 -15.33
N TRP A 30 -12.78 15.86 -15.35
CA TRP A 30 -13.74 15.97 -16.46
C TRP A 30 -13.72 17.31 -17.21
N HIS A 31 -13.18 18.39 -16.64
CA HIS A 31 -13.34 19.74 -17.20
C HIS A 31 -12.03 20.45 -17.60
N ASP A 32 -10.86 19.92 -17.28
CA ASP A 32 -9.58 20.54 -17.66
C ASP A 32 -9.26 20.27 -19.15
N GLN A 33 -10.17 20.67 -20.03
CA GLN A 33 -9.92 20.82 -21.46
C GLN A 33 -9.21 22.15 -21.66
N ILE A 34 -7.88 22.15 -21.67
CA ILE A 34 -7.12 23.26 -22.23
C ILE A 34 -7.12 23.05 -23.75
N PRO A 35 -7.89 23.82 -24.56
CA PRO A 35 -8.04 23.56 -25.99
C PRO A 35 -6.72 23.75 -26.77
N LYS A 36 -5.73 24.41 -26.15
CA LYS A 36 -4.41 24.66 -26.73
C LYS A 36 -3.45 23.48 -26.64
N THR A 37 -3.73 22.45 -25.83
CA THR A 37 -2.82 21.30 -25.64
C THR A 37 -3.39 19.96 -26.13
N GLY A 38 -4.67 19.89 -26.50
CA GLY A 38 -5.29 18.66 -27.00
C GLY A 38 -5.41 17.54 -25.95
N ASN A 39 -5.39 17.87 -24.65
CA ASN A 39 -5.51 16.88 -23.59
C ASN A 39 -6.97 16.43 -23.42
N ASP A 40 -7.22 15.14 -23.69
CA ASP A 40 -8.46 14.46 -23.32
C ASP A 40 -8.64 14.43 -21.80
N SER A 41 -9.90 14.43 -21.34
CA SER A 41 -10.20 14.35 -19.90
C SER A 41 -9.82 12.97 -19.34
N ILE A 42 -9.41 12.90 -18.06
CA ILE A 42 -9.08 11.62 -17.41
C ILE A 42 -10.30 10.68 -17.44
N GLY A 43 -11.50 11.24 -17.26
CA GLY A 43 -12.76 10.49 -17.32
C GLY A 43 -13.03 9.81 -18.66
N TYR A 44 -12.49 10.32 -19.78
CA TYR A 44 -12.61 9.65 -21.09
C TYR A 44 -11.86 8.31 -21.11
N TRP A 45 -10.67 8.26 -20.52
CA TRP A 45 -9.81 7.07 -20.49
C TRP A 45 -10.17 6.09 -19.37
N LEU A 46 -10.89 6.55 -18.34
CA LEU A 46 -11.35 5.74 -17.20
C LEU A 46 -12.88 5.88 -17.03
N PRO A 47 -13.69 5.27 -17.92
CA PRO A 47 -15.14 5.39 -17.86
C PRO A 47 -15.75 4.85 -16.55
N GLY A 48 -15.06 3.95 -15.85
CA GLY A 48 -15.47 3.43 -14.55
C GLY A 48 -15.08 4.28 -13.34
N LEU A 49 -14.44 5.44 -13.54
CA LEU A 49 -14.02 6.35 -12.47
C LEU A 49 -15.23 7.05 -11.82
N ARG A 50 -15.28 7.00 -10.49
CA ARG A 50 -16.33 7.59 -9.67
C ARG A 50 -15.71 8.41 -8.55
N LEU A 51 -16.19 9.63 -8.35
CA LEU A 51 -15.91 10.39 -7.14
C LEU A 51 -16.89 10.01 -6.05
N MET A 52 -16.36 9.54 -4.93
CA MET A 52 -17.11 9.19 -3.72
C MET A 52 -16.78 10.23 -2.65
N GLU A 53 -17.79 10.89 -2.10
CA GLU A 53 -17.61 11.84 -0.99
C GLU A 53 -17.54 11.05 0.32
N TYR A 54 -16.41 11.16 1.04
CA TYR A 54 -16.19 10.44 2.30
C TYR A 54 -17.27 10.72 3.34
N GLU A 55 -17.72 11.98 3.44
CA GLU A 55 -18.74 12.42 4.38
C GLU A 55 -20.15 11.91 4.06
N LYS A 56 -20.35 11.34 2.86
CA LYS A 56 -21.62 10.73 2.44
C LYS A 56 -21.59 9.20 2.45
N MET A 57 -20.48 8.59 2.88
CA MET A 57 -20.35 7.15 2.98
C MET A 57 -21.20 6.59 4.13
N HIS A 58 -21.53 5.31 4.04
CA HIS A 58 -22.29 4.64 5.09
C HIS A 58 -21.35 4.07 6.17
N PHE A 59 -21.62 4.42 7.43
CA PHE A 59 -20.90 3.94 8.61
C PHE A 59 -21.79 2.98 9.41
N GLU A 60 -22.09 1.82 8.80
CA GLU A 60 -23.11 0.84 9.24
C GLU A 60 -23.11 0.49 10.73
N TYR A 61 -21.93 0.41 11.35
CA TYR A 61 -21.78 -0.07 12.73
C TYR A 61 -21.77 1.03 13.80
N TYR A 62 -22.04 2.27 13.40
CA TYR A 62 -22.19 3.42 14.30
C TYR A 62 -23.66 3.83 14.39
N GLU A 63 -24.06 4.34 15.56
CA GLU A 63 -25.37 4.97 15.73
C GLU A 63 -25.51 6.20 14.82
N GLU A 64 -26.74 6.52 14.38
CA GLU A 64 -27.00 7.59 13.41
C GLU A 64 -26.56 8.99 13.89
N ASP A 65 -26.47 9.21 15.20
CA ASP A 65 -26.06 10.48 15.82
C ASP A 65 -24.53 10.62 15.94
N VAL A 66 -23.76 9.57 15.63
CA VAL A 66 -22.29 9.62 15.65
C VAL A 66 -21.76 10.23 14.37
N GLU A 67 -21.17 11.43 14.47
CA GLU A 67 -20.54 12.13 13.36
C GLU A 67 -19.16 11.52 12.98
N VAL A 68 -19.14 10.30 12.44
CA VAL A 68 -17.89 9.56 12.16
C VAL A 68 -17.00 10.30 11.17
N ALA A 69 -17.54 10.72 10.02
CA ALA A 69 -16.76 11.38 8.98
C ALA A 69 -16.20 12.74 9.45
N GLU A 70 -17.03 13.57 10.07
CA GLU A 70 -16.61 14.89 10.57
C GLU A 70 -15.59 14.80 11.71
N THR A 71 -15.67 13.76 12.53
CA THR A 71 -14.67 13.51 13.57
C THR A 71 -13.35 13.04 12.97
N THR A 72 -13.39 12.02 12.11
CA THR A 72 -12.18 11.39 11.53
C THR A 72 -11.41 12.34 10.60
N LYS A 73 -12.08 13.28 9.93
CA LYS A 73 -11.45 14.37 9.17
C LYS A 73 -10.52 15.25 10.02
N LYS A 74 -10.82 15.40 11.31
CA LYS A 74 -10.06 16.22 12.26
C LYS A 74 -8.99 15.40 13.00
N MET A 75 -8.98 14.08 12.82
CA MET A 75 -7.96 13.19 13.39
C MET A 75 -6.71 13.17 12.50
N HIS A 76 -5.67 12.50 12.98
CA HIS A 76 -4.43 12.32 12.23
C HIS A 76 -4.68 11.61 10.88
N ARG A 77 -3.88 11.99 9.86
CA ARG A 77 -4.04 11.53 8.47
C ARG A 77 -4.09 10.02 8.29
N PHE A 78 -3.42 9.24 9.14
CA PHE A 78 -3.40 7.78 9.06
C PHE A 78 -4.76 7.18 9.38
N MET A 79 -5.45 7.68 10.41
CA MET A 79 -6.81 7.26 10.72
C MET A 79 -7.76 7.63 9.58
N LEU A 80 -7.71 8.87 9.09
CA LEU A 80 -8.54 9.31 7.97
C LEU A 80 -8.32 8.44 6.72
N GLN A 81 -7.07 8.15 6.37
CA GLN A 81 -6.75 7.28 5.24
C GLN A 81 -7.24 5.85 5.45
N GLY A 82 -7.06 5.28 6.65
CA GLY A 82 -7.56 3.95 7.00
C GLY A 82 -9.07 3.85 6.83
N MET A 83 -9.81 4.83 7.36
CA MET A 83 -11.27 4.87 7.25
C MET A 83 -11.74 5.04 5.80
N LYS A 84 -11.11 5.94 5.02
CA LYS A 84 -11.42 6.11 3.58
C LYS A 84 -11.20 4.82 2.79
N LYS A 85 -10.12 4.09 3.07
CA LYS A 85 -9.82 2.81 2.40
C LYS A 85 -10.85 1.74 2.74
N MET A 86 -11.09 1.52 4.03
CA MET A 86 -12.01 0.50 4.52
C MET A 86 -13.44 0.77 4.03
N HIS A 87 -13.99 1.97 4.28
CA HIS A 87 -15.35 2.31 3.87
C HIS A 87 -15.48 2.47 2.35
N GLY A 88 -14.42 2.92 1.65
CA GLY A 88 -14.40 2.91 0.19
C GLY A 88 -14.52 1.50 -0.42
N CYS A 89 -13.95 0.49 0.25
CA CYS A 89 -14.12 -0.92 -0.12
C CYS A 89 -15.55 -1.39 0.15
N LEU A 90 -16.09 -1.11 1.35
CA LEU A 90 -17.44 -1.51 1.74
C LEU A 90 -18.51 -0.90 0.82
N ASP A 91 -18.44 0.41 0.58
CA ASP A 91 -19.36 1.14 -0.30
C ASP A 91 -19.28 0.72 -1.77
N SER A 92 -18.20 0.04 -2.19
CA SER A 92 -18.10 -0.48 -3.55
C SER A 92 -19.16 -1.56 -3.85
N GLY A 93 -19.65 -2.25 -2.81
CA GLY A 93 -20.53 -3.41 -2.93
C GLY A 93 -19.87 -4.63 -3.59
N ARG A 94 -18.55 -4.63 -3.77
CA ARG A 94 -17.78 -5.73 -4.36
C ARG A 94 -17.14 -6.57 -3.26
N ARG A 95 -16.96 -7.87 -3.53
CA ARG A 95 -16.29 -8.79 -2.59
C ARG A 95 -14.81 -8.47 -2.45
N HIS A 96 -14.09 -8.28 -3.55
CA HIS A 96 -12.67 -7.98 -3.53
C HIS A 96 -12.41 -6.56 -3.99
N CYS A 97 -11.55 -5.86 -3.27
CA CYS A 97 -11.13 -4.50 -3.60
C CYS A 97 -9.61 -4.49 -3.77
N PHE A 98 -9.13 -3.93 -4.87
CA PHE A 98 -7.73 -3.63 -5.07
C PHE A 98 -7.48 -2.16 -4.76
N LEU A 99 -6.70 -1.88 -3.70
CA LEU A 99 -6.33 -0.53 -3.32
C LEU A 99 -5.00 -0.16 -3.95
N LEU A 100 -5.02 0.88 -4.76
CA LEU A 100 -3.84 1.51 -5.32
C LEU A 100 -3.65 2.88 -4.68
N ASP A 101 -2.41 3.23 -4.40
CA ASP A 101 -2.05 4.60 -4.03
C ASP A 101 -2.49 5.57 -5.13
N SER A 102 -3.01 6.75 -4.77
CA SER A 102 -3.42 7.78 -5.74
C SER A 102 -2.26 8.26 -6.61
N GLU A 103 -1.02 8.09 -6.14
CA GLU A 103 0.21 8.42 -6.85
C GLU A 103 0.79 7.21 -7.59
N GLY A 104 0.10 6.06 -7.52
CA GLY A 104 0.53 4.80 -8.11
C GLY A 104 0.64 4.88 -9.63
N ILE A 105 1.66 4.18 -10.13
CA ILE A 105 2.29 3.99 -11.45
C ILE A 105 2.24 2.63 -12.20
N VAL A 106 1.27 2.24 -13.02
CA VAL A 106 1.50 1.28 -14.14
C VAL A 106 2.67 1.69 -15.04
N VAL A 107 3.80 1.00 -14.87
CA VAL A 107 5.06 1.25 -15.60
C VAL A 107 5.23 0.33 -16.80
N ARG A 108 4.46 -0.76 -16.88
CA ARG A 108 4.49 -1.72 -17.99
C ARG A 108 3.10 -1.99 -18.53
N THR A 109 3.02 -2.24 -19.83
CA THR A 109 1.78 -2.66 -20.49
C THR A 109 1.30 -3.97 -19.86
N THR A 110 0.19 -3.92 -19.14
CA THR A 110 -0.33 -5.03 -18.33
C THR A 110 -1.84 -4.99 -18.26
N TYR A 111 -2.44 -6.15 -17.99
CA TYR A 111 -3.78 -6.24 -17.44
C TYR A 111 -3.69 -6.09 -15.91
N LEU A 112 -4.50 -5.21 -15.32
CA LEU A 112 -4.65 -5.14 -13.86
C LEU A 112 -5.32 -6.39 -13.33
N SER A 113 -6.25 -6.96 -14.10
CA SER A 113 -6.88 -8.25 -13.75
C SER A 113 -5.87 -9.39 -13.61
N ASP A 114 -4.81 -9.42 -14.42
CA ASP A 114 -3.73 -10.42 -14.25
C ASP A 114 -2.99 -10.22 -12.93
N ILE A 115 -2.69 -8.99 -12.52
CA ILE A 115 -2.02 -8.72 -11.23
C ILE A 115 -2.90 -9.20 -10.06
N VAL A 116 -4.19 -8.89 -10.11
CA VAL A 116 -5.13 -9.29 -9.07
C VAL A 116 -5.35 -10.79 -9.06
N LYS A 117 -5.48 -11.43 -10.24
CA LYS A 117 -5.61 -12.87 -10.36
C LYS A 117 -4.36 -13.60 -9.86
N ASP A 118 -3.18 -13.20 -10.32
CA ASP A 118 -1.89 -13.77 -9.90
C ASP A 118 -1.76 -13.76 -8.37
N TYR A 119 -2.20 -12.67 -7.72
CA TYR A 119 -2.20 -12.58 -6.26
C TYR A 119 -3.28 -13.44 -5.60
N LEU A 120 -4.50 -13.46 -6.11
CA LEU A 120 -5.60 -14.23 -5.52
C LEU A 120 -5.42 -15.74 -5.68
N ASP A 121 -4.70 -16.19 -6.71
CA ASP A 121 -4.36 -17.60 -6.93
C ASP A 121 -3.35 -18.09 -5.87
N GLU A 122 -2.41 -17.25 -5.43
CA GLU A 122 -1.41 -17.56 -4.40
C GLU A 122 -1.21 -16.41 -3.39
N PRO A 123 -2.21 -16.10 -2.55
CA PRO A 123 -2.19 -14.91 -1.69
C PRO A 123 -1.07 -14.97 -0.66
N PHE A 124 -0.38 -13.85 -0.47
CA PHE A 124 0.72 -13.74 0.49
C PHE A 124 0.76 -12.38 1.18
N ILE A 125 1.34 -12.36 2.37
CA ILE A 125 1.65 -11.17 3.15
C ILE A 125 3.14 -11.21 3.41
N ILE A 126 3.84 -10.13 3.06
CA ILE A 126 5.24 -10.00 3.45
C ILE A 126 5.29 -9.23 4.75
N HIS A 127 6.06 -9.76 5.71
CA HIS A 127 6.26 -9.10 6.98
C HIS A 127 7.71 -9.15 7.45
N SER A 128 8.05 -8.25 8.37
CA SER A 128 9.34 -8.25 9.05
C SER A 128 9.11 -8.27 10.56
N PRO A 129 9.29 -9.42 11.23
CA PRO A 129 9.20 -9.51 12.69
C PRO A 129 10.32 -8.74 13.37
N GLU A 130 11.47 -8.63 12.70
CA GLU A 130 12.61 -7.85 13.15
C GLU A 130 12.52 -6.42 12.61
N ASN A 131 12.84 -5.44 13.45
CA ASN A 131 13.22 -4.11 12.98
C ASN A 131 14.48 -4.20 12.11
N ARG A 132 14.77 -3.10 11.40
CA ARG A 132 16.00 -2.94 10.61
C ARG A 132 17.27 -3.39 11.34
N ASN A 133 17.31 -3.23 12.65
CA ASN A 133 18.45 -3.54 13.51
C ASN A 133 18.54 -4.98 14.04
N GLY A 134 17.66 -5.87 13.61
CA GLY A 134 17.54 -7.25 14.08
C GLY A 134 16.85 -7.38 15.44
N THR A 135 16.30 -6.29 16.01
CA THR A 135 15.51 -6.39 17.26
C THR A 135 14.05 -6.63 16.95
N VAL A 136 13.43 -7.55 17.67
CA VAL A 136 11.97 -7.74 17.66
C VAL A 136 11.37 -6.76 18.68
N VAL A 137 10.75 -5.69 18.20
CA VAL A 137 9.93 -4.80 19.04
C VAL A 137 8.62 -4.48 18.32
N PRO A 138 7.53 -4.19 19.05
CA PRO A 138 6.26 -3.85 18.42
C PRO A 138 6.41 -2.64 17.49
N VAL A 139 5.82 -2.74 16.30
CA VAL A 139 5.62 -1.56 15.44
C VAL A 139 4.52 -0.72 16.09
N ILE A 140 4.84 0.50 16.51
CA ILE A 140 3.92 1.36 17.27
C ILE A 140 2.55 1.50 16.59
N TRP A 141 2.51 1.53 15.26
CA TRP A 141 1.28 1.70 14.49
C TRP A 141 0.41 0.44 14.39
N SER A 142 0.93 -0.71 14.83
CA SER A 142 0.24 -2.01 14.80
C SER A 142 -0.28 -2.42 16.18
N THR A 143 0.35 -1.98 17.28
CA THR A 143 -0.08 -2.31 18.65
C THR A 143 -1.58 -2.07 18.90
N PRO A 144 -2.18 -0.94 18.48
CA PRO A 144 -3.63 -0.74 18.62
C PRO A 144 -4.49 -1.82 17.97
N CYS A 145 -4.05 -2.40 16.85
CA CYS A 145 -4.77 -3.50 16.21
C CYS A 145 -4.77 -4.76 17.09
N GLY A 146 -3.61 -5.10 17.69
CA GLY A 146 -3.49 -6.26 18.57
C GLY A 146 -4.37 -6.15 19.81
N GLU A 147 -4.42 -4.96 20.43
CA GLU A 147 -5.30 -4.66 21.56
C GLU A 147 -6.79 -4.72 21.17
N MET A 148 -7.17 -4.04 20.09
CA MET A 148 -8.56 -4.01 19.61
C MET A 148 -9.08 -5.39 19.23
N LEU A 149 -8.24 -6.22 18.62
CA LEU A 149 -8.60 -7.57 18.16
C LEU A 149 -8.39 -8.66 19.22
N ASP A 150 -7.86 -8.31 20.40
CA ASP A 150 -7.48 -9.25 21.46
C ASP A 150 -6.55 -10.36 20.94
N ILE A 151 -5.43 -9.96 20.34
CA ILE A 151 -4.42 -10.87 19.79
C ILE A 151 -3.21 -10.92 20.72
N PRO A 152 -2.97 -12.04 21.43
CA PRO A 152 -1.83 -12.15 22.33
C PRO A 152 -0.51 -12.18 21.54
N ASN A 153 0.51 -11.53 22.10
CA ASN A 153 1.87 -11.45 21.54
C ASN A 153 1.91 -10.89 20.10
N PHE A 154 0.96 -10.02 19.74
CA PHE A 154 0.86 -9.44 18.41
C PHE A 154 2.15 -8.73 17.97
N GLU A 155 2.91 -8.17 18.91
CA GLU A 155 4.20 -7.53 18.64
C GLU A 155 5.23 -8.43 17.97
N THR A 156 5.10 -9.76 18.11
CA THR A 156 6.06 -10.74 17.56
C THR A 156 5.97 -10.87 16.05
N ILE A 157 4.87 -10.42 15.43
CA ILE A 157 4.69 -10.49 13.97
C ILE A 157 5.43 -9.37 13.22
N GLY A 158 5.73 -8.27 13.91
CA GLY A 158 6.33 -7.06 13.37
C GLY A 158 5.47 -6.36 12.31
N TRP A 159 6.12 -5.86 11.25
CA TRP A 159 5.46 -5.04 10.23
C TRP A 159 4.81 -5.88 9.12
N MET A 160 3.48 -5.90 9.02
CA MET A 160 2.73 -6.68 8.01
C MET A 160 2.47 -5.96 6.68
N LEU A 161 2.95 -4.73 6.49
CA LEU A 161 2.75 -3.95 5.28
C LEU A 161 4.07 -3.76 4.50
N GLU A 162 4.96 -4.75 4.52
CA GLU A 162 6.23 -4.70 3.78
C GLU A 162 6.02 -4.54 2.26
N TYR A 163 4.83 -4.93 1.77
CA TYR A 163 4.50 -4.95 0.35
C TYR A 163 3.10 -4.42 0.08
N TYR A 164 3.02 -3.40 -0.77
CA TYR A 164 1.84 -2.53 -0.97
C TYR A 164 0.78 -3.12 -1.92
N LEU A 165 0.74 -4.44 -2.10
CA LEU A 165 -0.25 -5.10 -2.97
C LEU A 165 -1.49 -5.42 -2.16
N TRP A 166 -2.35 -4.42 -2.04
CA TRP A 166 -3.48 -4.44 -1.13
C TRP A 166 -4.74 -4.92 -1.84
N ILE A 167 -4.99 -6.22 -1.73
CA ILE A 167 -6.21 -6.85 -2.23
C ILE A 167 -6.99 -7.42 -1.05
N PHE A 168 -8.13 -6.81 -0.77
CA PHE A 168 -8.90 -7.03 0.44
C PHE A 168 -10.27 -7.66 0.17
N ASP A 169 -10.70 -8.58 1.03
CA ASP A 169 -12.08 -9.09 1.08
C ASP A 169 -12.94 -8.17 1.94
N SER A 170 -13.97 -7.57 1.35
CA SER A 170 -14.83 -6.60 2.01
C SER A 170 -15.63 -7.19 3.17
N ARG A 171 -15.84 -8.51 3.23
CA ARG A 171 -16.49 -9.16 4.38
C ARG A 171 -15.63 -9.09 5.63
N LEU A 172 -14.31 -9.26 5.47
CA LEU A 172 -13.37 -9.12 6.57
C LEU A 172 -13.26 -7.67 7.02
N TYR A 173 -13.24 -6.71 6.08
CA TYR A 173 -13.36 -5.31 6.46
C TYR A 173 -14.67 -4.98 7.18
N GLY A 174 -15.78 -5.61 6.81
CA GLY A 174 -17.05 -5.47 7.54
C GLY A 174 -16.91 -5.90 9.00
N GLU A 175 -16.29 -7.05 9.25
CA GLU A 175 -16.03 -7.51 10.62
C GLU A 175 -15.05 -6.60 11.38
N ILE A 176 -14.01 -6.10 10.73
CA ILE A 176 -13.05 -5.18 11.35
C ILE A 176 -13.74 -3.86 11.68
N ALA A 177 -14.58 -3.33 10.79
CA ALA A 177 -15.37 -2.13 11.01
C ALA A 177 -16.33 -2.32 12.21
N ARG A 178 -16.99 -3.48 12.30
CA ARG A 178 -17.86 -3.84 13.42
C ARG A 178 -17.10 -3.90 14.75
N ILE A 179 -15.94 -4.56 14.77
CA ILE A 179 -15.10 -4.65 15.98
C ILE A 179 -14.57 -3.27 16.36
N PHE A 180 -14.12 -2.48 15.39
CA PHE A 180 -13.62 -1.13 15.60
C PHE A 180 -14.70 -0.21 16.20
N ALA A 181 -15.92 -0.23 15.65
CA ALA A 181 -17.04 0.54 16.18
C ALA A 181 -17.45 0.07 17.59
N GLY A 182 -17.39 -1.23 17.87
CA GLY A 182 -17.63 -1.77 19.22
C GLY A 182 -16.57 -1.34 20.24
N ALA A 183 -15.30 -1.32 19.85
CA ALA A 183 -14.19 -0.87 20.71
C ALA A 183 -14.18 0.66 20.91
N TYR A 184 -14.58 1.40 19.87
CA TYR A 184 -14.57 2.87 19.83
C TYR A 184 -15.94 3.40 19.37
N PRO A 185 -17.00 3.27 20.20
CA PRO A 185 -18.35 3.70 19.83
C PRO A 185 -18.44 5.21 19.60
N ILE A 186 -17.56 5.97 20.24
CA ILE A 186 -17.26 7.36 19.88
C ILE A 186 -15.89 7.34 19.20
N VAL A 187 -15.86 7.51 17.88
CA VAL A 187 -14.63 7.36 17.08
C VAL A 187 -13.48 8.26 17.54
N LYS A 188 -13.77 9.39 18.18
CA LYS A 188 -12.75 10.29 18.78
C LYS A 188 -11.87 9.58 19.82
N GLY A 189 -12.35 8.50 20.43
CA GLY A 189 -11.60 7.67 21.37
C GLY A 189 -10.62 6.71 20.71
N ALA A 190 -10.66 6.55 19.39
CA ALA A 190 -9.76 5.66 18.68
C ALA A 190 -8.32 6.22 18.62
N PRO A 191 -7.29 5.36 18.64
CA PRO A 191 -5.90 5.77 18.47
C PRO A 191 -5.67 6.51 17.15
N GLU A 192 -5.14 7.73 17.20
CA GLU A 192 -5.00 8.58 16.00
C GLU A 192 -4.07 7.99 14.92
N GLN A 193 -3.09 7.17 15.32
CA GLN A 193 -2.07 6.58 14.44
C GLN A 193 -2.23 5.06 14.28
N MET A 194 -3.41 4.63 13.86
CA MET A 194 -3.73 3.23 13.58
C MET A 194 -3.89 3.00 12.07
N PHE A 195 -3.28 1.93 11.55
CA PHE A 195 -3.50 1.49 10.16
C PHE A 195 -4.49 0.34 10.12
N LEU A 196 -5.71 0.61 9.66
CA LEU A 196 -6.75 -0.43 9.53
C LEU A 196 -6.36 -1.55 8.56
N ASP A 197 -5.49 -1.27 7.60
CA ASP A 197 -4.91 -2.27 6.69
C ASP A 197 -4.05 -3.31 7.46
N ILE A 198 -3.34 -2.90 8.51
CA ILE A 198 -2.61 -3.82 9.39
C ILE A 198 -3.61 -4.67 10.19
N CYS A 199 -4.68 -4.06 10.68
CA CYS A 199 -5.70 -4.77 11.43
C CYS A 199 -6.38 -5.85 10.56
N TYR A 200 -6.49 -5.62 9.25
CA TYR A 200 -6.94 -6.65 8.31
C TYR A 200 -6.04 -7.88 8.29
N TYR A 201 -4.74 -7.69 8.11
CA TYR A 201 -3.80 -8.81 8.10
C TYR A 201 -3.68 -9.47 9.49
N ALA A 202 -3.76 -8.68 10.56
CA ALA A 202 -3.80 -9.17 11.94
C ALA A 202 -5.01 -10.07 12.21
N TYR A 203 -6.19 -9.65 11.76
CA TYR A 203 -7.43 -10.40 11.91
C TYR A 203 -7.32 -11.78 11.25
N ILE A 204 -6.76 -11.82 10.03
CA ILE A 204 -6.57 -13.09 9.30
C ILE A 204 -5.50 -13.96 9.94
N TRP A 205 -4.36 -13.36 10.31
CA TRP A 205 -3.26 -14.08 10.95
C TRP A 205 -3.71 -14.79 12.22
N ALA A 206 -4.50 -14.11 13.05
CA ALA A 206 -5.05 -14.65 14.28
C ALA A 206 -6.31 -15.51 14.08
N GLU A 207 -6.68 -15.81 12.82
CA GLU A 207 -7.87 -16.60 12.45
C GLU A 207 -9.14 -16.11 13.17
N LYS A 208 -9.33 -14.79 13.27
CA LYS A 208 -10.45 -14.20 14.01
C LYS A 208 -11.76 -14.38 13.24
N GLY A 209 -12.82 -14.60 14.01
CA GLY A 209 -14.22 -14.53 13.54
C GLY A 209 -14.66 -15.62 12.57
N PRO A 210 -15.84 -15.43 11.93
CA PRO A 210 -16.57 -16.53 11.28
C PRO A 210 -16.25 -16.71 9.79
N TYR A 211 -15.57 -15.75 9.16
CA TYR A 211 -15.30 -15.79 7.73
C TYR A 211 -13.92 -16.40 7.48
N GLU A 212 -13.88 -17.54 6.80
CA GLU A 212 -12.64 -18.08 6.23
C GLU A 212 -12.15 -17.10 5.15
N GLY A 213 -11.21 -16.23 5.54
CA GLY A 213 -10.47 -15.37 4.62
C GLY A 213 -9.58 -16.19 3.67
N PRO A 214 -8.90 -15.52 2.72
CA PRO A 214 -7.87 -16.18 1.93
C PRO A 214 -6.80 -16.78 2.86
N LYS A 215 -6.32 -17.98 2.53
CA LYS A 215 -5.18 -18.58 3.24
C LYS A 215 -3.89 -17.91 2.78
N TYR A 216 -3.59 -16.76 3.37
CA TYR A 216 -2.36 -16.05 3.06
C TYR A 216 -1.14 -16.82 3.55
N ARG A 217 -0.11 -16.89 2.71
CA ARG A 217 1.24 -17.25 3.15
C ARG A 217 1.87 -16.03 3.79
N PHE A 218 2.26 -16.15 5.05
CA PHE A 218 3.09 -15.14 5.72
C PHE A 218 4.54 -15.46 5.37
N ILE A 219 5.20 -14.52 4.69
CA ILE A 219 6.56 -14.68 4.19
C ILE A 219 7.42 -13.62 4.86
N GLU A 220 8.53 -14.02 5.46
CA GLU A 220 9.46 -13.05 6.05
C GLU A 220 10.26 -12.33 4.95
N VAL A 221 10.62 -11.07 5.21
CA VAL A 221 11.53 -10.32 4.30
C VAL A 221 12.81 -11.11 3.99
N LYS A 222 13.34 -11.82 4.97
CA LYS A 222 14.54 -12.65 4.81
C LYS A 222 14.35 -13.76 3.77
N GLU A 223 13.16 -14.36 3.68
CA GLU A 223 12.86 -15.37 2.66
C GLU A 223 12.75 -14.76 1.26
N ILE A 224 12.23 -13.54 1.14
CA ILE A 224 12.16 -12.80 -0.13
C ILE A 224 13.56 -12.48 -0.64
N LEU A 225 14.41 -11.93 0.23
CA LEU A 225 15.73 -11.40 -0.14
C LEU A 225 16.84 -12.45 -0.14
N GLY A 226 16.69 -13.50 0.67
CA GLY A 226 17.71 -14.49 0.99
C GLY A 226 18.70 -14.01 2.05
N ASP A 227 19.28 -14.97 2.78
CA ASP A 227 20.18 -14.75 3.92
C ASP A 227 21.30 -13.76 3.63
N ARG A 228 21.94 -13.89 2.46
CA ARG A 228 23.08 -13.04 2.10
C ARG A 228 22.69 -11.58 1.99
N LEU A 229 21.61 -11.27 1.27
CA LEU A 229 21.20 -9.88 1.08
C LEU A 229 20.69 -9.29 2.39
N PHE A 230 19.85 -10.05 3.12
CA PHE A 230 19.32 -9.67 4.42
C PHE A 230 20.44 -9.33 5.44
N ASN A 231 21.40 -10.24 5.61
CA ASN A 231 22.49 -10.08 6.59
C ASN A 231 23.51 -9.00 6.20
N LEU A 232 23.59 -8.60 4.93
CA LEU A 232 24.52 -7.56 4.48
C LEU A 232 23.98 -6.15 4.68
N MET A 233 22.67 -5.95 4.57
CA MET A 233 22.10 -4.60 4.55
C MET A 233 22.31 -3.88 5.89
N TRP A 234 21.90 -4.49 7.00
CA TRP A 234 21.94 -3.79 8.29
C TRP A 234 23.36 -3.46 8.79
N PRO A 235 24.31 -4.42 8.90
CA PRO A 235 25.65 -4.13 9.42
C PRO A 235 26.38 -3.08 8.58
N ARG A 236 26.25 -3.10 7.26
CA ARG A 236 26.92 -2.11 6.40
C ARG A 236 26.39 -0.69 6.61
N ARG A 237 25.10 -0.50 6.92
CA ARG A 237 24.56 0.83 7.26
C ARG A 237 25.24 1.39 8.51
N ILE A 238 25.44 0.56 9.52
CA ILE A 238 26.14 0.96 10.75
C ILE A 238 27.62 1.22 10.45
N TYR A 239 28.33 0.21 9.94
CA TYR A 239 29.80 0.22 9.90
C TYR A 239 30.38 1.02 8.72
N GLU A 240 29.72 1.01 7.56
CA GLU A 240 30.23 1.70 6.37
C GLU A 240 29.65 3.11 6.20
N LYS A 241 28.40 3.35 6.62
CA LYS A 241 27.75 4.67 6.51
C LYS A 241 27.76 5.46 7.82
N GLY A 242 28.34 4.90 8.88
CA GLY A 242 28.47 5.59 10.17
C GLY A 242 27.13 5.90 10.83
N ALA A 243 26.07 5.14 10.51
CA ALA A 243 24.78 5.32 11.15
C ALA A 243 24.93 5.06 12.65
N ASP A 244 24.34 5.93 13.47
CA ASP A 244 24.45 5.82 14.92
C ASP A 244 23.91 4.47 15.39
N THR A 245 24.79 3.67 15.98
CA THR A 245 24.46 2.40 16.65
C THR A 245 23.38 2.54 17.72
N LYS A 246 23.15 3.76 18.23
CA LYS A 246 22.14 4.12 19.23
C LYS A 246 20.91 4.81 18.65
N ALA A 247 20.86 5.11 17.34
CA ALA A 247 19.61 5.51 16.66
C ALA A 247 18.51 4.42 16.73
N ARG A 248 18.85 3.25 17.27
CA ARG A 248 17.98 2.11 17.65
C ARG A 248 16.68 2.43 18.41
N LEU A 249 16.36 3.68 18.72
CA LEU A 249 15.29 4.04 19.65
C LEU A 249 14.43 5.22 19.19
N ASP A 250 14.43 5.61 17.91
CA ASP A 250 13.34 6.43 17.39
C ASP A 250 12.32 5.53 16.67
N PRO A 251 11.41 4.87 17.40
CA PRO A 251 10.40 4.02 16.79
C PRO A 251 9.44 4.81 15.86
N LEU A 252 9.45 6.15 15.90
CA LEU A 252 8.70 7.01 14.96
C LEU A 252 9.46 7.24 13.64
N ARG A 253 10.80 7.15 13.63
CA ARG A 253 11.63 7.33 12.41
C ARG A 253 12.18 6.03 11.81
N ASP A 254 12.46 5.02 12.64
CA ASP A 254 13.16 3.79 12.27
C ASP A 254 12.25 2.55 12.18
N GLY A 255 10.94 2.69 12.43
CA GLY A 255 9.92 1.66 12.19
C GLY A 255 9.64 1.39 10.71
N ARG A 256 10.61 1.65 9.83
CA ARG A 256 10.44 1.52 8.40
C ARG A 256 10.83 0.13 7.93
N ALA A 257 9.89 -0.46 7.24
CA ALA A 257 9.92 -1.76 6.60
C ALA A 257 11.07 -1.93 5.60
N MET A 258 11.70 -3.11 5.59
CA MET A 258 12.93 -3.32 4.82
C MET A 258 12.67 -3.39 3.31
N ILE A 259 11.59 -4.05 2.88
CA ILE A 259 11.17 -4.10 1.48
C ILE A 259 10.56 -2.76 1.05
N GLU A 260 9.73 -2.15 1.89
CA GLU A 260 9.14 -0.83 1.60
C GLU A 260 10.23 0.20 1.25
N ASP A 261 11.32 0.19 2.00
CA ASP A 261 12.41 1.15 1.88
C ASP A 261 13.63 0.62 1.14
N MET A 262 13.46 -0.43 0.34
CA MET A 262 14.53 -0.98 -0.48
C MET A 262 15.23 0.10 -1.34
N ARG A 263 14.49 1.12 -1.79
CA ARG A 263 15.07 2.29 -2.50
C ARG A 263 16.15 3.02 -1.70
N ASP A 264 15.96 3.22 -0.39
CA ASP A 264 16.93 3.91 0.45
C ASP A 264 18.16 3.02 0.68
N TRP A 265 17.95 1.71 0.82
CA TRP A 265 19.03 0.72 0.89
C TRP A 265 19.90 0.70 -0.35
N LEU A 266 19.29 0.69 -1.52
CA LEU A 266 20.02 0.70 -2.78
C LEU A 266 20.79 2.01 -3.01
N ARG A 267 20.33 3.14 -2.44
CA ARG A 267 21.10 4.40 -2.47
C ARG A 267 22.40 4.28 -1.68
N TRP A 268 22.37 3.59 -0.54
CA TRP A 268 23.56 3.38 0.27
C TRP A 268 24.49 2.30 -0.31
N PHE A 269 23.91 1.26 -0.90
CA PHE A 269 24.62 0.08 -1.42
C PHE A 269 24.23 -0.20 -2.87
N PRO A 270 24.69 0.62 -3.84
CA PRO A 270 24.31 0.47 -5.24
C PRO A 270 24.75 -0.86 -5.84
N ASN A 271 25.80 -1.50 -5.28
CA ASN A 271 26.25 -2.82 -5.70
C ASN A 271 25.26 -3.95 -5.36
N MET A 272 24.22 -3.68 -4.57
CA MET A 272 23.14 -4.62 -4.27
C MET A 272 21.96 -4.53 -5.23
N LEU A 273 21.99 -3.62 -6.21
CA LEU A 273 20.89 -3.41 -7.16
C LEU A 273 20.53 -4.69 -7.92
N VAL A 274 21.52 -5.34 -8.53
CA VAL A 274 21.31 -6.57 -9.31
C VAL A 274 20.73 -7.71 -8.45
N PRO A 275 21.36 -8.12 -7.33
CA PRO A 275 20.82 -9.23 -6.54
C PRO A 275 19.44 -8.93 -5.94
N ALA A 276 19.14 -7.67 -5.60
CA ALA A 276 17.80 -7.28 -5.13
C ALA A 276 16.76 -7.35 -6.26
N ALA A 277 17.09 -6.89 -7.47
CA ALA A 277 16.21 -6.97 -8.63
C ALA A 277 15.92 -8.41 -9.04
N GLU A 278 16.93 -9.28 -8.99
CA GLU A 278 16.76 -10.73 -9.22
C GLU A 278 15.88 -11.39 -8.15
N ALA A 279 15.98 -10.95 -6.88
CA ALA A 279 15.10 -11.43 -5.82
C ALA A 279 13.63 -11.06 -6.10
N TRP A 280 13.37 -9.84 -6.57
CA TRP A 280 12.04 -9.40 -7.00
C TRP A 280 11.46 -10.30 -8.10
N ASN A 281 12.26 -10.60 -9.13
CA ASN A 281 11.83 -11.48 -10.23
C ASN A 281 11.52 -12.90 -9.76
N ARG A 282 12.39 -13.50 -8.93
CA ARG A 282 12.18 -14.86 -8.41
C ARG A 282 10.88 -14.97 -7.63
N GLN A 283 10.56 -13.93 -6.86
CA GLN A 283 9.35 -13.85 -6.05
C GLN A 283 8.15 -13.29 -6.83
N LYS A 284 8.32 -12.96 -8.12
CA LYS A 284 7.31 -12.36 -9.00
C LYS A 284 6.63 -11.12 -8.41
N LEU A 285 7.38 -10.32 -7.66
CA LEU A 285 6.85 -9.11 -7.05
C LEU A 285 6.55 -8.05 -8.12
N ALA A 286 5.30 -7.60 -8.16
CA ALA A 286 4.74 -6.69 -9.14
C ALA A 286 4.88 -5.20 -8.78
N LEU A 287 5.16 -4.86 -7.52
CA LEU A 287 5.23 -3.48 -7.04
C LEU A 287 6.65 -3.02 -6.70
N TRP A 288 6.86 -1.72 -6.88
CA TRP A 288 8.07 -1.02 -6.43
C TRP A 288 7.77 0.39 -5.93
N LYS A 289 8.49 0.82 -4.90
CA LYS A 289 8.44 2.21 -4.42
C LYS A 289 9.63 2.96 -5.00
N VAL A 290 9.36 3.96 -5.84
CA VAL A 290 10.38 4.63 -6.65
C VAL A 290 11.38 5.39 -5.79
N GLY A 291 12.67 5.22 -6.14
CA GLY A 291 13.80 5.88 -5.52
C GLY A 291 14.31 7.05 -6.34
N ASP A 292 15.64 7.15 -6.46
CA ASP A 292 16.24 8.01 -7.48
C ASP A 292 15.90 7.49 -8.89
N TYR A 293 15.81 8.38 -9.88
CA TYR A 293 15.43 8.04 -11.26
C TYR A 293 16.34 6.98 -11.87
N TRP A 294 17.66 7.18 -11.85
CA TRP A 294 18.61 6.28 -12.51
C TRP A 294 18.64 4.90 -11.86
N GLN A 295 18.62 4.90 -10.53
CA GLN A 295 18.53 3.66 -9.76
C GLN A 295 17.24 2.90 -10.08
N THR A 296 16.11 3.61 -10.17
CA THR A 296 14.80 3.01 -10.47
C THR A 296 14.78 2.41 -11.87
N LEU A 297 15.28 3.12 -12.87
CA LEU A 297 15.38 2.58 -14.24
C LEU A 297 16.29 1.36 -14.32
N ALA A 298 17.45 1.40 -13.67
CA ALA A 298 18.36 0.26 -13.61
C ALA A 298 17.72 -0.93 -12.87
N PHE A 299 16.93 -0.68 -11.83
CA PHE A 299 16.18 -1.74 -11.16
C PHE A 299 15.14 -2.36 -12.11
N PHE A 300 14.36 -1.54 -12.83
CA PHE A 300 13.35 -2.00 -13.78
C PHE A 300 13.92 -2.69 -15.01
N SER A 301 15.14 -2.36 -15.44
CA SER A 301 15.78 -3.06 -16.56
C SER A 301 16.12 -4.51 -16.21
N ILE A 302 16.19 -4.86 -14.92
CA ILE A 302 16.46 -6.22 -14.43
C ILE A 302 15.17 -6.86 -13.89
N ALA A 303 14.46 -6.19 -12.98
CA ALA A 303 13.24 -6.66 -12.32
C ALA A 303 12.00 -6.52 -13.23
N LYS A 304 11.91 -7.36 -14.26
CA LYS A 304 10.81 -7.39 -15.22
C LYS A 304 9.46 -7.78 -14.61
N SER A 305 9.44 -8.39 -13.42
CA SER A 305 8.20 -8.69 -12.71
C SER A 305 7.42 -7.44 -12.28
N ILE A 306 8.08 -6.28 -12.16
CA ILE A 306 7.46 -5.04 -11.68
C ILE A 306 6.58 -4.45 -12.77
N ARG A 307 5.27 -4.36 -12.49
CA ARG A 307 4.26 -3.81 -13.37
C ARG A 307 3.72 -2.47 -12.85
N LEU A 308 3.84 -2.23 -11.55
CA LEU A 308 3.26 -1.11 -10.83
C LEU A 308 4.29 -0.42 -9.92
N CYS A 309 4.19 0.90 -9.79
CA CYS A 309 4.83 1.69 -8.75
C CYS A 309 3.78 2.24 -7.78
N VAL A 310 4.20 2.52 -6.54
CA VAL A 310 3.34 3.10 -5.49
C VAL A 310 4.04 4.27 -4.80
N SER A 311 3.28 5.10 -4.07
CA SER A 311 3.73 6.34 -3.39
C SER A 311 4.11 7.47 -4.37
N GLU A 312 4.54 8.62 -3.85
CA GLU A 312 5.16 9.69 -4.62
C GLU A 312 6.16 9.20 -5.68
N GLN A 313 5.92 9.56 -6.94
CA GLN A 313 6.74 9.15 -8.08
C GLN A 313 7.66 10.29 -8.52
N ASN A 314 8.91 9.94 -8.84
CA ASN A 314 9.81 10.87 -9.52
C ASN A 314 9.24 11.17 -10.92
N ARG A 315 9.13 12.47 -11.25
CA ARG A 315 8.61 12.94 -12.55
C ARG A 315 9.29 12.28 -13.75
N ASP A 316 10.61 12.10 -13.70
CA ASP A 316 11.36 11.49 -14.79
C ASP A 316 10.97 10.02 -14.99
N VAL A 317 10.65 9.29 -13.90
CA VAL A 317 10.13 7.92 -13.99
C VAL A 317 8.73 7.90 -14.61
N VAL A 318 7.89 8.88 -14.28
CA VAL A 318 6.56 9.03 -14.91
C VAL A 318 6.72 9.29 -16.42
N GLU A 319 7.60 10.21 -16.81
CA GLU A 319 7.84 10.53 -18.22
C GLU A 319 8.42 9.33 -18.99
N ALA A 320 9.38 8.62 -18.40
CA ALA A 320 9.93 7.38 -18.95
C ALA A 320 8.88 6.28 -19.11
N ALA A 321 8.00 6.12 -18.11
CA ALA A 321 6.87 5.19 -18.20
C ALA A 321 5.94 5.58 -19.34
N MET A 322 5.59 6.87 -19.47
CA MET A 322 4.66 7.37 -20.50
C MET A 322 5.16 7.14 -21.94
N VAL A 323 6.47 7.16 -22.18
CA VAL A 323 7.07 6.82 -23.49
C VAL A 323 7.28 5.32 -23.69
N GLY A 324 6.95 4.50 -22.69
CA GLY A 324 7.08 3.05 -22.74
C GLY A 324 8.50 2.54 -22.54
N ALA A 325 9.40 3.31 -21.91
CA ALA A 325 10.82 2.95 -21.75
C ALA A 325 11.03 1.63 -20.99
N MET A 326 10.08 1.25 -20.14
CA MET A 326 10.16 -0.02 -19.41
C MET A 326 9.68 -1.19 -20.27
N ASN A 327 8.79 -1.00 -21.25
CA ASN A 327 8.27 -2.07 -22.12
C ASN A 327 9.24 -2.55 -23.19
N LEU A 328 10.50 -2.15 -23.12
CA LEU A 328 11.55 -2.59 -24.03
C LEU A 328 11.93 -4.04 -23.69
N ASP A 329 11.10 -4.97 -24.11
CA ASP A 329 11.38 -6.41 -24.15
C ASP A 329 11.42 -6.95 -25.60
N ASP A 330 11.33 -6.08 -26.62
CA ASP A 330 11.37 -6.45 -28.05
C ASP A 330 12.41 -5.66 -28.88
N TRP A 331 13.67 -5.59 -28.42
CA TRP A 331 14.81 -5.20 -29.28
C TRP A 331 15.94 -6.21 -29.20
#